data_AF-A0A7X9J7C9-F1
#
_entry.id   AF-A0A7X9J7C9-F1
#
_cell.length_a   1.000
_cell.length_b   1.000
_cell.length_c   1.000
_cell.angle_alpha   90.00
_cell.angle_beta   90.00
_cell.angle_gamma   90.00
#
_symmetry.space_group_name_H-M   'P 1'
#
loop_
_entity.id
_entity.type
_entity.pdbx_description
1 polymer ?
#
loop_
_entity_poly.entity_id
_entity_poly.type
_entity_poly.pdbx_seq_one_letter_code
_entity_poly.pdbx_strand_id
1 'polypeptide(L)'
;MADQLSQEEILRYSRHLIIPEVGLAGQQKLKATSVLVVGTGGLGSPVALYLAAAGIGKIGLVDSDVVDVSNLQRQILHDTPHEGQLKVSSGRERLLALNPSVAVEAFSDCFNDQTAEKIAAGYDI
;
A
#
# COMPACT_ATOMS: atom_id res chain seq x y z
N MET A 1 4.10 1.41 22.82
CA MET A 1 5.40 1.79 22.20
C MET A 1 5.37 1.69 20.67
N ALA A 2 4.37 1.04 20.05
CA ALA A 2 4.22 1.01 18.59
C ALA A 2 3.72 2.33 17.96
N ASP A 3 3.26 3.29 18.78
CA ASP A 3 2.58 4.51 18.30
C ASP A 3 3.50 5.72 18.12
N GLN A 4 4.80 5.64 18.39
CA GLN A 4 5.69 6.79 18.20
C GLN A 4 6.28 6.81 16.79
N LEU A 5 6.31 8.01 16.19
CA LEU A 5 6.99 8.26 14.92
C LEU A 5 8.50 8.37 15.17
N SER A 6 9.30 7.72 14.33
CA SER A 6 10.74 7.91 14.28
C SER A 6 11.08 9.31 13.77
N GLN A 7 12.33 9.74 13.93
CA GLN A 7 12.79 11.02 13.36
C GLN A 7 12.64 11.05 11.83
N GLU A 8 12.90 9.93 11.15
CA GLU A 8 12.74 9.80 9.70
C GLU A 8 11.26 9.94 9.28
N GLU A 9 10.35 9.34 10.04
CA GLU A 9 8.90 9.45 9.81
C GLU A 9 8.41 10.88 10.08
N ILE A 10 8.89 11.54 11.14
CA ILE A 10 8.56 12.94 11.42
C ILE A 10 9.00 13.85 10.26
N LEU A 11 10.20 13.64 9.73
CA LEU A 11 10.69 14.40 8.58
C LEU A 11 9.84 14.15 7.33
N ARG A 12 9.57 12.87 7.02
CA ARG A 12 8.78 12.46 5.86
C ARG A 12 7.35 13.00 5.90
N TYR A 13 6.70 12.93 7.05
CA TYR A 13 5.29 13.34 7.23
C TYR A 13 5.13 14.78 7.73
N SER A 14 6.21 15.58 7.78
CA SER A 14 6.19 16.97 8.27
C SER A 14 5.06 17.83 7.68
N ARG A 15 4.74 17.64 6.39
CA ARG A 15 3.64 18.33 5.72
C ARG A 15 2.24 17.82 6.08
N HIS A 16 2.10 16.59 6.56
CA HIS A 16 0.84 16.08 7.10
C HIS A 16 0.65 16.53 8.55
N LEU A 17 1.73 16.59 9.33
CA LEU A 17 1.70 16.97 10.75
C LEU A 17 1.21 18.41 10.98
N ILE A 18 1.32 19.29 9.98
CA ILE A 18 0.82 20.67 10.04
C ILE A 18 -0.67 20.80 9.67
N ILE A 19 -1.28 19.75 9.10
CA ILE A 19 -2.72 19.76 8.77
C ILE A 19 -3.50 19.61 10.08
N PRO A 20 -4.35 20.59 10.47
CA PRO A 20 -5.03 20.57 11.76
C PRO A 20 -5.85 19.30 12.02
N GLU A 21 -6.47 18.75 10.98
CA GLU A 21 -7.31 17.55 11.04
C GLU A 21 -6.50 16.25 11.15
N VAL A 22 -5.20 16.29 10.84
CA VAL A 22 -4.30 15.13 10.94
C VAL A 22 -3.43 15.27 12.18
N GLY A 23 -2.54 16.27 12.21
CA GLY A 23 -1.60 16.47 13.31
C GLY A 23 -0.76 15.23 13.64
N LEU A 24 -0.12 15.24 14.81
CA LEU A 24 0.64 14.10 15.30
C LEU A 24 -0.26 12.88 15.54
N ALA A 25 -1.39 13.08 16.23
CA ALA A 25 -2.29 12.00 16.61
C ALA A 25 -2.89 11.27 15.39
N GLY A 26 -3.29 12.01 14.35
CA GLY A 26 -3.80 11.43 13.12
C GLY A 26 -2.72 10.65 12.35
N GLN A 27 -1.49 11.17 12.28
CA GLN A 27 -0.40 10.45 11.64
C GLN A 27 -0.02 9.15 12.40
N GLN A 28 -0.05 9.18 13.73
CA GLN A 28 0.13 7.98 14.56
C GLN A 28 -0.99 6.97 14.32
N LYS A 29 -2.24 7.43 14.17
CA LYS A 29 -3.37 6.58 13.83
C LYS A 29 -3.19 5.91 12.47
N LEU A 30 -2.78 6.67 11.44
CA LEU A 30 -2.47 6.10 10.12
C LEU A 30 -1.40 5.01 10.20
N LYS A 31 -0.31 5.27 10.95
CA LYS A 31 0.76 4.28 11.18
C LYS A 31 0.27 3.03 11.92
N ALA A 32 -0.73 3.15 12.79
CA ALA A 32 -1.29 2.00 13.51
C ALA A 32 -2.31 1.20 12.66
N THR A 33 -2.80 1.77 11.56
CA THR A 33 -3.81 1.15 10.69
C THR A 33 -3.20 0.21 9.66
N SER A 34 -3.97 -0.83 9.33
CA SER A 34 -3.73 -1.80 8.27
C SER A 34 -4.86 -1.74 7.23
N VAL A 35 -4.51 -1.77 5.94
CA VAL A 35 -5.47 -1.70 4.82
C VAL A 35 -5.20 -2.79 3.80
N LEU A 36 -6.24 -3.52 3.37
CA LEU A 36 -6.17 -4.49 2.28
C LEU A 36 -6.66 -3.86 0.97
N VAL A 37 -5.80 -3.87 -0.05
CA VAL A 37 -6.14 -3.42 -1.41
C VAL A 37 -6.37 -4.65 -2.30
N VAL A 38 -7.64 -4.89 -2.63
CA VAL A 38 -8.04 -5.97 -3.55
C VAL A 38 -8.04 -5.45 -4.98
N GLY A 39 -7.12 -5.99 -5.77
CA GLY A 39 -6.79 -5.57 -7.13
C GLY A 39 -5.77 -4.43 -7.14
N THR A 40 -4.66 -4.58 -7.86
CA THR A 40 -3.62 -3.56 -8.04
C THR A 40 -3.65 -2.92 -9.43
N GLY A 41 -4.75 -3.10 -10.16
CA GLY A 41 -5.00 -2.49 -11.48
C GLY A 41 -5.28 -0.98 -11.43
N GLY A 42 -6.11 -0.48 -12.35
CA GLY A 42 -6.25 0.98 -12.57
C GLY A 42 -6.77 1.78 -11.38
N LEU A 43 -7.59 1.16 -10.52
CA LEU A 43 -8.09 1.78 -9.29
C LEU A 43 -7.17 1.53 -8.09
N GLY A 44 -6.70 0.29 -7.93
CA GLY A 44 -5.80 -0.08 -6.84
C GLY A 44 -4.45 0.61 -6.91
N SER A 45 -3.94 0.87 -8.12
CA SER A 45 -2.66 1.55 -8.35
C SER A 45 -2.56 2.90 -7.62
N PRO A 46 -3.40 3.91 -7.90
CA PRO A 46 -3.34 5.18 -7.18
C PRO A 46 -3.67 5.05 -5.69
N VAL A 47 -4.62 4.18 -5.32
CA VAL A 47 -5.00 3.95 -3.91
C VAL A 47 -3.80 3.48 -3.11
N ALA A 48 -3.12 2.41 -3.56
CA ALA A 48 -1.96 1.85 -2.88
C ALA A 48 -0.80 2.86 -2.76
N LEU A 49 -0.54 3.63 -3.82
CA LEU A 49 0.48 4.69 -3.81
C LEU A 49 0.19 5.75 -2.75
N TYR A 50 -1.05 6.25 -2.67
CA TYR A 50 -1.43 7.27 -1.70
C TYR A 50 -1.50 6.74 -0.26
N LEU A 51 -1.95 5.50 -0.05
CA LEU A 51 -1.91 4.86 1.27
C LEU A 51 -0.47 4.73 1.78
N ALA A 52 0.46 4.30 0.92
CA ALA A 52 1.87 4.21 1.28
C ALA A 52 2.48 5.61 1.51
N ALA A 53 2.18 6.60 0.68
CA ALA A 53 2.65 7.98 0.86
C ALA A 53 2.09 8.62 2.15
N ALA A 54 0.84 8.30 2.51
CA ALA A 54 0.20 8.77 3.73
C ALA A 54 0.78 8.12 5.00
N GLY A 55 1.51 7.01 4.86
CA GLY A 55 2.13 6.31 5.98
C GLY A 55 1.19 5.37 6.73
N ILE A 56 0.28 4.70 6.00
CA ILE A 56 -0.44 3.54 6.54
C ILE A 56 0.59 2.50 6.99
N GLY A 57 0.44 1.97 8.21
CA GLY A 57 1.44 1.08 8.80
C GLY A 57 1.62 -0.22 8.03
N LYS A 58 0.50 -0.81 7.59
CA LYS A 58 0.49 -2.08 6.87
C LYS A 58 -0.45 -2.03 5.67
N ILE A 59 0.06 -2.42 4.51
CA ILE A 59 -0.73 -2.51 3.27
C ILE A 59 -0.64 -3.95 2.74
N GLY A 60 -1.79 -4.58 2.56
CA GLY A 60 -1.91 -5.85 1.85
C GLY A 60 -2.29 -5.61 0.40
N LEU A 61 -1.62 -6.26 -0.53
CA LEU A 61 -1.98 -6.23 -1.96
C LEU A 61 -2.46 -7.61 -2.39
N VAL A 62 -3.64 -7.69 -3.00
CA VAL A 62 -4.21 -8.94 -3.53
C VAL A 62 -4.46 -8.78 -5.02
N ASP A 63 -3.74 -9.50 -5.86
CA ASP A 63 -3.96 -9.52 -7.31
C ASP A 63 -3.29 -10.76 -7.89
N SER A 64 -4.02 -11.52 -8.70
CA SER A 64 -3.54 -12.76 -9.32
C SER A 64 -2.92 -12.57 -10.70
N ASP A 65 -2.98 -11.36 -11.25
CA ASP A 65 -2.47 -11.07 -12.58
C ASP A 65 -0.97 -10.73 -12.59
N VAL A 66 -0.43 -10.67 -13.80
CA VAL A 66 0.89 -10.10 -14.11
C VAL A 66 0.77 -8.71 -14.71
N VAL A 67 1.86 -7.94 -14.66
CA VAL A 67 1.99 -6.65 -15.34
C VAL A 67 1.99 -6.88 -16.84
N ASP A 68 1.21 -6.06 -17.55
CA ASP A 68 1.09 -6.10 -19.01
C ASP A 68 1.21 -4.66 -19.55
N VAL A 69 2.03 -4.47 -20.59
CA VAL A 69 2.29 -3.15 -21.18
C VAL A 69 1.02 -2.46 -21.66
N SER A 70 0.03 -3.21 -22.15
CA SER A 70 -1.27 -2.68 -22.59
C SER A 70 -2.13 -2.12 -21.46
N ASN A 71 -1.67 -2.24 -20.21
CA ASN A 71 -2.34 -1.72 -19.03
C ASN A 71 -1.62 -0.53 -18.36
N LEU A 72 -0.38 -0.22 -18.75
CA LEU A 72 0.45 0.80 -18.09
C LEU A 72 -0.06 2.24 -18.24
N GLN A 73 -0.92 2.52 -19.23
CA GLN A 73 -1.59 3.81 -19.40
C GLN A 73 -2.54 4.19 -18.25
N ARG A 74 -2.88 3.24 -17.38
CA ARG A 74 -3.76 3.47 -16.22
C ARG A 74 -3.31 2.79 -14.93
N GLN A 75 -2.43 1.79 -15.00
CA GLN A 75 -1.92 1.06 -13.83
C GLN A 75 -0.58 1.63 -13.36
N ILE A 76 -0.62 2.87 -12.85
CA ILE A 76 0.56 3.69 -12.53
C ILE A 76 1.42 3.17 -11.37
N LEU A 77 0.99 2.11 -10.68
CA LEU A 77 1.81 1.42 -9.68
C LEU A 77 2.90 0.56 -10.34
N HIS A 78 2.72 0.19 -11.61
CA HIS A 78 3.63 -0.64 -12.38
C HIS A 78 4.34 0.17 -13.46
N ASP A 79 5.43 -0.38 -13.97
CA ASP A 79 6.22 0.22 -15.05
C ASP A 79 6.71 -0.86 -16.03
N THR A 80 7.28 -0.41 -17.16
CA THR A 80 7.73 -1.28 -18.26
C THR A 80 8.78 -2.31 -17.83
N PRO A 81 9.79 -1.98 -16.99
CA PRO A 81 10.74 -2.98 -16.50
C PRO A 81 10.13 -4.20 -15.81
N HIS A 82 8.92 -4.08 -15.25
CA HIS A 82 8.25 -5.18 -14.53
C HIS A 82 7.24 -5.96 -15.37
N GLU A 83 7.20 -5.78 -16.70
CA GLU A 83 6.33 -6.57 -17.60
C GLU A 83 6.49 -8.08 -17.36
N GLY A 84 5.38 -8.80 -17.26
CA GLY A 84 5.34 -10.24 -17.00
C GLY A 84 5.56 -10.65 -15.54
N GLN A 85 5.94 -9.73 -14.64
CA GLN A 85 6.00 -10.01 -13.20
C GLN A 85 4.60 -9.99 -12.58
N LEU A 86 4.38 -10.75 -11.50
CA LEU A 86 3.17 -10.64 -10.68
C LEU A 86 2.97 -9.19 -10.23
N LYS A 87 1.75 -8.66 -10.43
CA LYS A 87 1.44 -7.27 -10.08
C LYS A 87 1.66 -6.99 -8.60
N VAL A 88 1.32 -7.93 -7.71
CA VAL A 88 1.55 -7.77 -6.27
C VAL A 88 3.03 -7.63 -5.90
N SER A 89 3.92 -8.32 -6.63
CA SER A 89 5.38 -8.21 -6.41
C SER A 89 5.92 -6.87 -6.90
N SER A 90 5.56 -6.48 -8.13
CA SER A 90 5.92 -5.16 -8.70
C SER A 90 5.39 -4.01 -7.82
N GLY A 91 4.13 -4.11 -7.40
CA GLY A 91 3.49 -3.14 -6.51
C GLY A 91 4.20 -3.04 -5.18
N ARG A 92 4.52 -4.18 -4.54
CA ARG A 92 5.26 -4.19 -3.27
C ARG A 92 6.60 -3.48 -3.38
N GLU A 93 7.37 -3.78 -4.42
CA GLU A 93 8.66 -3.11 -4.65
C GLU A 93 8.47 -1.61 -4.81
N ARG A 94 7.48 -1.18 -5.61
CA ARG A 94 7.19 0.23 -5.83
C ARG A 94 6.77 0.96 -4.56
N LEU A 95 5.93 0.36 -3.72
CA LEU A 95 5.47 0.95 -2.46
C LEU A 95 6.62 1.10 -1.46
N LEU A 96 7.49 0.09 -1.34
CA LEU A 96 8.65 0.14 -0.45
C LEU A 96 9.72 1.15 -0.92
N ALA A 97 9.88 1.29 -2.25
CA ALA A 97 10.73 2.34 -2.82
C ALA A 97 10.19 3.75 -2.54
N LEU A 98 8.86 3.92 -2.56
CA LEU A 98 8.20 5.18 -2.21
C LEU A 98 8.32 5.49 -0.71
N ASN A 99 8.03 4.50 0.13
CA ASN A 99 8.04 4.65 1.58
C ASN A 99 8.51 3.35 2.29
N PRO A 100 9.79 3.27 2.71
CA PRO A 100 10.34 2.07 3.34
C PRO A 100 9.87 1.83 4.77
N SER A 101 9.14 2.79 5.38
CA SER A 101 8.59 2.64 6.73
C SER A 101 7.29 1.83 6.78
N VAL A 102 6.67 1.57 5.62
CA VAL A 102 5.41 0.83 5.51
C VAL A 102 5.67 -0.68 5.38
N ALA A 103 4.91 -1.50 6.11
CA ALA A 103 4.90 -2.93 5.90
C ALA A 103 4.00 -3.29 4.71
N VAL A 104 4.51 -4.07 3.75
CA VAL A 104 3.75 -4.47 2.56
C VAL A 104 3.73 -5.99 2.40
N GLU A 105 2.53 -6.56 2.40
CA GLU A 105 2.26 -7.98 2.14
C GLU A 105 1.66 -8.15 0.74
N ALA A 106 2.02 -9.24 0.07
CA ALA A 106 1.64 -9.52 -1.32
C ALA A 106 0.98 -10.90 -1.41
N PHE A 107 -0.25 -10.95 -1.91
CA PHE A 107 -1.05 -12.16 -2.09
C PHE A 107 -1.38 -12.33 -3.58
N SER A 108 -0.77 -13.32 -4.22
CA SER A 108 -1.01 -13.61 -5.64
C SER A 108 -2.23 -14.52 -5.89
N ASP A 109 -3.01 -14.81 -4.84
CA ASP A 109 -4.21 -15.62 -4.91
C ASP A 109 -5.42 -14.79 -5.37
N CYS A 110 -6.39 -15.43 -6.01
CA CYS A 110 -7.69 -14.80 -6.28
C CYS A 110 -8.41 -14.50 -4.97
N PHE A 111 -8.98 -13.30 -4.83
CA PHE A 111 -9.87 -12.95 -3.72
C PHE A 111 -11.29 -13.47 -3.99
N ASN A 112 -11.66 -14.60 -3.37
CA ASN A 112 -12.93 -15.28 -3.60
C ASN A 112 -13.48 -15.91 -2.31
N ASP A 113 -14.63 -16.58 -2.37
CA ASP A 113 -15.30 -17.17 -1.20
C ASP A 113 -14.44 -18.13 -0.37
N GLN A 114 -13.39 -18.74 -0.96
CA GLN A 114 -12.50 -19.68 -0.27
C GLN A 114 -11.30 -19.00 0.39
N THR A 115 -10.90 -17.82 -0.09
CA THR A 115 -9.67 -17.14 0.31
C THR A 115 -9.92 -15.83 1.04
N ALA A 116 -11.06 -15.18 0.80
CA ALA A 116 -11.35 -13.81 1.22
C ALA A 116 -11.26 -13.63 2.73
N GLU A 117 -11.92 -14.49 3.52
CA GLU A 117 -11.89 -14.39 4.99
C GLU A 117 -10.46 -14.52 5.53
N LYS A 118 -9.69 -15.46 5.00
CA LYS A 118 -8.31 -15.69 5.44
C LYS A 118 -7.39 -14.52 5.09
N ILE A 119 -7.54 -13.96 3.88
CA ILE A 119 -6.69 -12.85 3.40
C ILE A 119 -7.06 -11.54 4.11
N ALA A 120 -8.35 -11.29 4.31
CA ALA A 120 -8.84 -10.10 5.01
C ALA A 120 -8.59 -10.14 6.52
N ALA A 121 -8.34 -11.32 7.09
CA ALA A 121 -8.05 -11.46 8.51
C ALA A 121 -6.82 -10.63 8.91
N GLY A 122 -7.01 -9.71 9.86
CA GLY A 122 -5.94 -8.87 10.40
C GLY A 122 -5.69 -7.57 9.62
N TYR A 123 -6.64 -7.16 8.77
CA TYR A 123 -6.72 -5.80 8.21
C TYR A 123 -7.88 -5.03 8.85
N ASP A 124 -7.69 -3.73 9.10
CA ASP A 124 -8.73 -2.88 9.70
C ASP A 124 -9.75 -2.38 8.66
N ILE A 125 -9.30 -2.23 7.40
CA ILE A 125 -10.07 -1.72 6.26
C ILE A 125 -9.83 -2.63 5.05
#